data_AF-A0A4R1HRJ6-F1
#
_entry.id   AF-A0A4R1HRJ6-F1
#
_cell.length_a   1.000
_cell.length_b   1.000
_cell.length_c   1.000
_cell.angle_alpha   90.00
_cell.angle_beta   90.00
_cell.angle_gamma   90.00
#
_symmetry.space_group_name_H-M   'P 1'
#
loop_
_entity.id
_entity.type
_entity.pdbx_description
1 polymer ?
#
loop_
_entity_poly.entity_id
_entity_poly.type
_entity_poly.pdbx_seq_one_letter_code
_entity_poly.pdbx_strand_id
1 'polypeptide(L)'
;MANADATDRARRARSLRITGVIGLLAAVLFFFAAGWIPAVALVVLSAGNLLAAGPVASTGVAPDWARALIIIGGVGFVVSIIVTTIMLMNASP
;
A
#
# COMPACT_ATOMS: atom_id res chain seq x y z
N MET A 1 26.10 15.12 11.17
CA MET A 1 25.61 13.80 10.72
C MET A 1 24.19 13.52 11.24
N ALA A 2 23.90 13.66 12.55
CA ALA A 2 22.56 13.42 13.13
C ALA A 2 21.37 14.17 12.46
N ASN A 3 21.56 15.39 11.96
CA ASN A 3 20.51 16.15 11.27
C ASN A 3 20.13 15.58 9.90
N ALA A 4 21.05 14.93 9.19
CA ALA A 4 20.77 14.30 7.91
C ALA A 4 19.88 13.06 8.11
N ASP A 5 20.20 12.23 9.11
CA ASP A 5 19.45 11.03 9.43
C ASP A 5 18.02 11.32 9.92
N ALA A 6 17.83 12.43 10.65
CA ALA A 6 16.50 12.88 11.08
C ALA A 6 15.66 13.36 9.89
N THR A 7 16.28 14.10 8.96
CA THR A 7 15.61 14.61 7.75
C THR A 7 15.21 13.46 6.81
N ASP A 8 16.08 12.46 6.65
CA ASP A 8 15.80 11.28 5.84
C ASP A 8 14.65 10.43 6.42
N ARG A 9 14.63 10.24 7.75
CA ARG A 9 13.52 9.58 8.44
C ARG A 9 12.20 10.31 8.26
N ALA A 10 12.20 11.64 8.41
CA ALA A 10 11.01 12.46 8.18
C ALA A 10 10.53 12.38 6.73
N ARG A 11 11.45 12.37 5.76
CA ARG A 11 11.12 12.22 4.34
C ARG A 11 10.50 10.86 4.02
N ARG A 12 11.06 9.77 4.56
CA ARG A 12 10.50 8.41 4.41
C ARG A 12 9.12 8.30 5.04
N ALA A 13 8.94 8.81 6.25
CA ALA A 13 7.64 8.84 6.92
C ALA A 13 6.59 9.63 6.12
N ARG A 14 6.97 10.79 5.56
CA ARG A 14 6.09 11.58 4.71
C ARG A 14 5.71 10.82 3.43
N SER A 15 6.68 10.15 2.79
CA SER A 15 6.42 9.32 1.62
C SER A 15 5.41 8.22 1.94
N LEU A 16 5.58 7.51 3.06
CA LEU A 16 4.65 6.47 3.50
C LEU A 16 3.23 7.01 3.72
N ARG A 17 3.09 8.19 4.34
CA ARG A 17 1.77 8.83 4.49
C ARG A 17 1.13 9.15 3.15
N ILE A 18 1.89 9.77 2.24
CA ILE A 18 1.39 10.14 0.92
C ILE A 18 0.99 8.90 0.14
N THR A 19 1.84 7.87 0.09
CA THR A 19 1.55 6.60 -0.58
C THR A 19 0.31 5.93 0.01
N GLY A 20 0.15 5.94 1.34
CA GLY A 20 -1.04 5.40 2.00
C GLY A 20 -2.33 6.17 1.64
N VAL A 21 -2.29 7.50 1.60
CA VAL A 21 -3.46 8.29 1.21
C VAL A 21 -3.81 8.07 -0.27
N ILE A 22 -2.82 8.09 -1.15
CA ILE A 22 -3.03 7.82 -2.59
C ILE A 22 -3.60 6.42 -2.78
N GLY A 23 -3.08 5.43 -2.07
CA GLY A 23 -3.56 4.05 -2.14
C GLY A 23 -5.00 3.89 -1.66
N LEU A 24 -5.43 4.62 -0.63
CA LEU A 24 -6.84 4.64 -0.19
C LEU A 24 -7.75 5.24 -1.28
N LEU A 25 -7.33 6.34 -1.91
CA LEU A 25 -8.08 6.94 -3.02
C LEU A 25 -8.15 5.97 -4.21
N ALA A 26 -7.05 5.30 -4.53
CA ALA A 26 -7.02 4.27 -5.57
C ALA A 26 -7.93 3.08 -5.23
N ALA A 27 -8.01 2.67 -3.97
CA ALA A 27 -8.91 1.59 -3.55
C ALA A 27 -10.39 1.92 -3.84
N VAL A 28 -10.81 3.17 -3.61
CA VAL A 28 -12.17 3.63 -3.94
C VAL A 28 -12.42 3.52 -5.44
N LEU A 29 -11.48 3.95 -6.28
CA LEU A 29 -11.61 3.84 -7.74
C LEU A 29 -11.66 2.37 -8.18
N PHE A 30 -10.79 1.53 -7.64
CA PHE A 30 -10.73 0.11 -7.97
C PHE A 30 -11.98 -0.65 -7.54
N PHE A 31 -12.64 -0.24 -6.45
CA PHE A 31 -13.89 -0.85 -6.01
C PHE A 31 -14.96 -0.78 -7.10
N PHE A 32 -15.08 0.37 -7.77
CA PHE A 32 -16.02 0.55 -8.87
C PHE A 32 -15.55 -0.05 -10.20
N ALA A 33 -14.24 -0.07 -10.47
CA ALA A 33 -13.71 -0.49 -11.77
C ALA A 33 -13.44 -2.01 -11.89
N ALA A 34 -12.94 -2.64 -10.82
CA ALA A 34 -12.45 -4.04 -10.84
C ALA A 34 -13.02 -4.89 -9.69
N GLY A 35 -13.94 -4.33 -8.89
CA GLY A 35 -14.59 -5.02 -7.80
C GLY A 35 -13.85 -4.93 -6.45
N TRP A 36 -14.39 -5.63 -5.47
CA TRP A 36 -14.03 -5.41 -4.07
C TRP A 36 -12.68 -6.02 -3.66
N ILE A 37 -12.24 -7.10 -4.30
CA ILE A 37 -10.98 -7.80 -3.95
C ILE A 37 -9.75 -6.89 -4.14
N PRO A 38 -9.48 -6.31 -5.33
CA PRO A 38 -8.35 -5.40 -5.52
C PRO A 38 -8.44 -4.16 -4.63
N ALA A 39 -9.65 -3.65 -4.38
CA ALA A 39 -9.88 -2.52 -3.49
C ALA A 39 -9.45 -2.84 -2.06
N VAL A 40 -9.86 -3.98 -1.49
CA VAL A 40 -9.46 -4.41 -0.15
C VAL A 40 -7.96 -4.59 -0.04
N ALA A 41 -7.31 -5.18 -1.05
CA ALA A 41 -5.86 -5.35 -1.04
C ALA A 41 -5.12 -3.99 -1.01
N LEU A 42 -5.60 -3.00 -1.76
CA LEU A 42 -5.08 -1.63 -1.70
C LEU A 42 -5.34 -0.97 -0.35
N VAL A 43 -6.48 -1.20 0.30
CA VAL A 43 -6.75 -0.70 1.66
C VAL A 43 -5.73 -1.27 2.65
N VAL A 44 -5.47 -2.59 2.59
CA VAL A 44 -4.50 -3.26 3.47
C VAL A 44 -3.09 -2.70 3.27
N LEU A 45 -2.65 -2.56 2.01
CA LEU A 45 -1.38 -1.93 1.64
C LEU A 45 -1.29 -0.49 2.21
N SER A 46 -2.35 0.27 2.02
CA SER A 46 -2.42 1.69 2.41
C SER A 46 -2.41 1.88 3.91
N ALA A 47 -3.16 1.05 4.63
CA ALA A 47 -3.16 1.01 6.09
C ALA A 47 -1.76 0.68 6.61
N GLY A 48 -1.09 -0.33 6.04
CA GLY A 48 0.29 -0.67 6.38
C GLY A 48 1.26 0.52 6.22
N ASN A 49 1.15 1.26 5.12
CA ASN A 49 1.96 2.47 4.89
C ASN A 49 1.67 3.58 5.92
N LEU A 50 0.40 3.87 6.20
CA LEU A 50 0.02 4.91 7.17
C LEU A 50 0.51 4.57 8.59
N LEU A 51 0.36 3.29 8.95
CA LEU A 51 0.76 2.76 10.25
C LEU A 51 2.28 2.68 10.41
N ALA A 52 3.02 2.43 9.33
CA ALA A 52 4.49 2.45 9.32
C ALA A 52 5.06 3.88 9.45
N ALA A 53 4.33 4.92 9.05
CA ALA A 53 4.87 6.27 8.95
C ALA A 53 5.31 6.85 10.32
N GLY A 54 4.54 6.62 11.38
CA GLY A 54 4.88 7.09 12.73
C GLY A 54 6.19 6.49 13.24
N PRO A 55 6.29 5.15 13.33
CA PRO A 55 7.51 4.46 13.72
C PRO A 55 8.72 4.81 12.85
N VAL A 56 8.56 4.93 11.53
CA VAL A 56 9.66 5.31 10.63
C VAL A 56 10.15 6.74 10.91
N ALA A 57 9.26 7.66 11.30
CA ALA A 57 9.68 9.01 11.70
C ALA A 57 10.52 9.00 12.97
N SER A 58 10.17 8.16 13.96
CA SER A 58 10.84 8.12 15.27
C SER A 58 12.10 7.25 15.27
N THR A 59 12.00 6.00 14.81
CA THR A 59 13.06 4.99 14.92
C THR A 59 13.75 4.71 13.59
N GLY A 60 13.18 5.15 12.46
CA GLY A 60 13.68 4.83 11.12
C GLY A 60 13.32 3.43 10.62
N VAL A 61 12.60 2.63 11.41
CA VAL A 61 12.27 1.24 11.11
C VAL A 61 10.76 1.05 11.15
N ALA A 62 10.21 0.47 10.08
CA ALA A 62 8.81 0.05 10.04
C ALA A 62 8.62 -1.24 10.88
N PRO A 63 7.61 -1.31 11.76
CA PRO A 63 7.32 -2.52 12.53
C PRO A 63 6.98 -3.71 11.63
N ASP A 64 7.27 -4.93 12.09
CA ASP A 64 7.07 -6.15 11.30
C ASP A 64 5.62 -6.37 10.89
N TRP A 65 4.67 -6.06 11.77
CA TRP A 65 3.25 -6.14 11.44
C TRP A 65 2.85 -5.15 10.34
N ALA A 66 3.40 -3.93 10.33
CA ALA A 66 3.11 -2.94 9.28
C ALA A 66 3.74 -3.35 7.95
N ARG A 67 4.95 -3.92 7.97
CA ARG A 67 5.59 -4.54 6.81
C ARG A 67 4.75 -5.69 6.26
N ALA A 68 4.23 -6.56 7.13
CA ALA A 68 3.36 -7.65 6.73
C ALA A 68 2.10 -7.13 6.01
N LEU A 69 1.45 -6.08 6.51
CA LEU A 69 0.31 -5.45 5.81
C LEU A 69 0.71 -4.89 4.44
N ILE A 70 1.86 -4.23 4.33
CA ILE A 70 2.36 -3.71 3.06
C ILE A 70 2.59 -4.86 2.06
N ILE A 71 3.19 -5.96 2.50
CA ILE A 71 3.48 -7.13 1.67
C ILE A 71 2.19 -7.83 1.26
N ILE A 72 1.33 -8.16 2.22
CA ILE A 72 0.06 -8.87 1.97
C ILE A 72 -0.85 -8.04 1.06
N GLY A 73 -0.98 -6.74 1.34
CA GLY A 73 -1.78 -5.84 0.51
C GLY A 73 -1.20 -5.67 -0.90
N GLY A 74 0.11 -5.47 -1.02
CA GLY A 74 0.78 -5.32 -2.32
C GLY A 74 0.72 -6.59 -3.18
N VAL A 75 1.07 -7.74 -2.61
CA VAL A 75 1.01 -9.04 -3.29
C VAL A 75 -0.44 -9.39 -3.62
N GLY A 76 -1.35 -9.23 -2.67
CA GLY A 76 -2.78 -9.47 -2.87
C GLY A 76 -3.36 -8.63 -4.00
N PHE A 77 -2.95 -7.37 -4.10
CA PHE A 77 -3.38 -6.49 -5.18
C PHE A 77 -2.87 -7.00 -6.54
N VAL A 78 -1.58 -7.28 -6.67
CA VAL A 78 -0.99 -7.79 -7.92
C VAL A 78 -1.67 -9.09 -8.36
N VAL A 79 -1.84 -10.05 -7.45
CA VAL A 79 -2.51 -11.33 -7.75
C VAL A 79 -3.95 -11.09 -8.18
N SER A 80 -4.69 -10.22 -7.50
CA SER A 80 -6.09 -9.93 -7.85
C SER A 80 -6.23 -9.33 -9.25
N ILE A 81 -5.31 -8.46 -9.66
CA ILE A 81 -5.30 -7.87 -11.00
C ILE A 81 -4.99 -8.93 -12.06
N ILE A 82 -3.99 -9.79 -11.82
CA ILE A 82 -3.65 -10.89 -12.73
C ILE A 82 -4.87 -11.80 -12.93
N VAL A 83 -5.51 -12.24 -11.84
CA VAL A 83 -6.69 -13.11 -11.90
C VAL A 83 -7.83 -12.43 -12.65
N THR A 84 -8.13 -11.17 -12.33
CA THR A 84 -9.21 -10.40 -12.98
C THR A 84 -8.94 -10.27 -14.48
N THR A 85 -7.69 -10.00 -14.87
CA THR A 85 -7.28 -9.88 -16.27
C THR A 85 -7.41 -11.21 -17.02
N ILE A 86 -6.97 -12.32 -16.44
CA ILE A 86 -7.10 -13.65 -17.04
C ILE A 86 -8.58 -14.01 -17.24
N MET A 87 -9.44 -13.72 -16.25
CA MET A 87 -10.88 -13.94 -16.36
C MET A 87 -11.50 -13.11 -17.49
N LEU A 88 -11.10 -11.84 -17.63
CA LEU A 88 -11.54 -10.96 -18.72
C LEU A 88 -11.12 -11.51 -20.10
N MET A 89 -9.88 -11.96 -20.25
CA MET A 89 -9.37 -12.54 -21.50
C MET A 89 -10.09 -13.84 -21.88
N ASN A 90 -10.50 -14.64 -20.90
CA ASN A 90 -11.25 -15.86 -21.14
C ASN A 90 -12.75 -15.60 -21.39
N ALA A 91 -13.25 -14.42 -21.01
CA ALA A 91 -14.65 -14.02 -21.19
C ALA A 91 -14.89 -13.29 -22.53
N SER A 92 -13.84 -12.82 -23.20
CA SER A 92 -13.95 -12.32 -24.57
C SER A 92 -14.16 -13.46 -25.57
N PRO A 93 -15.26 -13.47 -26.34
CA PRO A 93 -15.59 -14.52 -27.32
C PRO A 93 -14.62 -14.59 -28.50
#